data_AF-A0A3N5NHL7-F1
#
_entry.id   AF-A0A3N5NHL7-F1
#
_cell.length_a   1.000
_cell.length_b   1.000
_cell.length_c   1.000
_cell.angle_alpha   90.00
_cell.angle_beta   90.00
_cell.angle_gamma   90.00
#
_symmetry.space_group_name_H-M   'P 1'
#
loop_
_entity.id
_entity.type
_entity.pdbx_description
1 polymer ?
#
loop_
_entity_poly.entity_id
_entity_poly.type
_entity_poly.pdbx_seq_one_letter_code
_entity_poly.pdbx_strand_id
1 'polypeptide(L)' 'MSGRYFQSIEVPEGAGMTNAVADLVGDGVLMYASDYPHGESHFPETVRMALAWEMNEGRRRKLMWDNAVRLYARAGLE' A
#
# COMPACT_ATOMS: atom_id res chain seq x y z
N MET A 1 16.57 11.75 -13.82
CA MET A 1 15.66 10.80 -13.15
C MET A 1 15.30 11.39 -11.78
N SER A 2 14.01 11.56 -11.45
CA SER A 2 13.60 12.35 -10.27
C SER A 2 13.63 11.61 -8.92
N GLY A 3 14.37 10.50 -8.79
CA GLY A 3 14.65 9.79 -7.52
C GLY A 3 13.45 9.56 -6.58
N ARG A 4 12.36 8.93 -7.04
CA ARG A 4 11.19 8.65 -6.20
C ARG A 4 11.10 7.16 -5.86
N TYR A 5 10.81 6.85 -4.59
CA TYR A 5 10.64 5.51 -4.04
C TYR A 5 9.17 5.26 -3.69
N PHE A 6 8.67 4.07 -4.00
CA PHE A 6 7.34 3.57 -3.65
C PHE A 6 7.50 2.12 -3.21
N GLN A 7 6.68 1.67 -2.28
CA GLN A 7 6.78 0.31 -1.74
C GLN A 7 5.41 -0.28 -1.47
N SER A 8 5.22 -1.53 -1.87
CA SER A 8 4.05 -2.31 -1.45
C SER A 8 4.19 -2.72 0.02
N ILE A 9 3.08 -2.75 0.74
CA ILE A 9 3.03 -3.36 2.07
C ILE A 9 2.93 -4.89 1.96
N GLU A 10 3.37 -5.56 3.02
CA GLU A 10 3.02 -6.96 3.27
C GLU A 10 1.92 -7.02 4.33
N VAL A 11 0.73 -7.50 3.95
CA VAL A 11 -0.45 -7.51 4.83
C VAL A 11 -0.20 -8.22 6.19
N PRO A 12 0.60 -9.29 6.29
CA PRO A 12 0.95 -9.89 7.57
C PRO A 12 1.67 -8.97 8.56
N GLU A 13 2.36 -7.92 8.10
CA GLU A 13 3.00 -6.93 8.99
C GLU A 13 1.98 -6.10 9.79
N GLY A 14 0.76 -6.00 9.27
CA GLY A 14 -0.39 -5.42 9.96
C GLY A 14 -0.43 -3.90 10.02
N ALA A 15 -1.54 -3.39 10.58
CA ALA A 15 -1.86 -1.97 10.66
C ALA A 15 -0.82 -1.18 11.47
N GLY A 16 -0.34 -1.74 12.59
CA GLY A 16 0.59 -1.06 13.49
C GLY A 16 1.91 -0.73 12.80
N MET A 17 2.52 -1.72 12.15
CA MET A 17 3.76 -1.53 11.38
C MET A 17 3.54 -0.57 10.20
N THR A 18 2.47 -0.80 9.42
CA THR A 18 2.14 0.05 8.26
C THR A 18 1.97 1.51 8.67
N ASN A 19 1.24 1.79 9.75
CA ASN A 19 1.03 3.15 10.24
C ASN A 19 2.34 3.76 10.75
N ALA A 20 3.15 3.01 11.50
CA ALA A 20 4.43 3.51 12.01
C ALA A 20 5.39 3.91 10.87
N VAL A 21 5.46 3.11 9.81
CA VAL A 21 6.24 3.46 8.62
C VAL A 21 5.67 4.69 7.93
N ALA A 22 4.34 4.75 7.73
CA ALA A 22 3.69 5.91 7.11
C ALA A 22 3.87 7.20 7.94
N ASP A 23 3.89 7.12 9.27
CA ASP A 23 4.16 8.26 10.16
C ASP A 23 5.60 8.75 10.00
N LEU A 24 6.55 7.84 9.75
CA LEU A 24 7.97 8.17 9.56
C LEU A 24 8.26 8.76 8.17
N VAL A 25 7.76 8.15 7.10
CA VAL A 25 8.12 8.49 5.70
C VAL A 25 7.04 9.31 4.97
N GLY A 26 5.88 9.49 5.60
CA GLY A 26 4.69 10.10 5.03
C GLY A 26 3.82 9.13 4.22
N ASP A 27 2.55 9.49 4.06
CA ASP A 27 1.54 8.66 3.39
C ASP A 27 1.71 8.54 1.87
N GLY A 28 2.76 9.12 1.29
CA GLY A 28 2.92 9.25 -0.17
C GLY A 28 3.71 8.12 -0.84
N VAL A 29 4.13 7.11 -0.08
CA VAL A 29 5.10 6.09 -0.51
C VAL A 29 4.50 4.68 -0.53
N LEU A 30 3.71 4.32 0.49
CA LEU A 30 3.19 2.96 0.66
C LEU A 30 2.01 2.68 -0.26
N MET A 31 1.92 1.46 -0.78
CA MET A 31 0.85 0.98 -1.65
C MET A 31 0.36 -0.40 -1.20
N TYR A 32 -0.90 -0.73 -1.46
CA TYR A 32 -1.41 -2.08 -1.28
C TYR A 32 -0.90 -3.03 -2.39
N ALA A 33 -0.53 -4.24 -2.00
CA ALA A 33 -0.39 -5.39 -2.88
C ALA A 33 -0.91 -6.64 -2.15
N SER A 34 -1.39 -7.63 -2.88
CA SER A 34 -1.86 -8.89 -2.30
C SER A 34 -0.79 -9.96 -2.18
N ASP A 35 0.32 -9.80 -2.90
CA ASP A 35 1.35 -10.82 -3.12
C ASP A 35 0.82 -12.14 -3.72
N TYR A 36 -0.32 -12.14 -4.41
CA TYR A 36 -0.82 -13.33 -5.09
C TYR A 36 0.06 -13.67 -6.33
N PRO A 37 0.42 -14.95 -6.57
CA PRO A 37 0.00 -16.19 -5.91
C PRO A 37 1.02 -16.77 -4.92
N HIS A 38 1.79 -15.92 -4.22
CA HIS A 38 2.79 -16.38 -3.27
C HIS A 38 2.17 -17.29 -2.20
N GLY A 39 2.89 -18.34 -1.79
CA GLY A 39 2.37 -19.38 -0.89
C GLY A 39 2.03 -18.90 0.52
N GLU A 40 2.65 -17.81 0.94
CA GLU A 40 2.37 -17.15 2.23
C GLU A 40 1.41 -15.97 2.08
N SER A 41 0.93 -15.69 0.86
CA SER A 41 -0.09 -14.67 0.67
C SER A 41 -1.40 -15.13 1.32
N HIS A 42 -2.05 -14.22 2.03
CA HIS A 42 -3.40 -14.44 2.57
C HIS A 42 -4.48 -14.08 1.55
N PHE A 43 -4.20 -14.23 0.26
CA PHE A 43 -5.17 -13.91 -0.79
C PHE A 43 -6.25 -15.00 -0.87
N PRO A 44 -7.54 -14.66 -1.04
CA PRO A 44 -8.11 -13.33 -1.32
C PRO A 44 -8.41 -12.43 -0.11
N GLU A 45 -8.23 -12.92 1.13
CA GLU A 45 -8.60 -12.20 2.35
C GLU A 45 -7.81 -10.90 2.59
N THR A 46 -6.63 -10.73 1.97
CA THR A 46 -5.77 -9.55 2.15
C THR A 46 -6.50 -8.22 1.92
N VAL A 47 -7.41 -8.14 0.94
CA VAL A 47 -8.19 -6.92 0.66
C VAL A 47 -9.06 -6.57 1.87
N ARG A 48 -9.82 -7.54 2.39
CA ARG A 48 -10.70 -7.36 3.54
C ARG A 48 -9.91 -7.02 4.80
N MET A 49 -8.75 -7.65 4.99
CA MET A 49 -7.86 -7.39 6.13
C MET A 49 -7.35 -5.96 6.12
N ALA A 50 -6.79 -5.49 4.99
CA ALA A 50 -6.27 -4.13 4.86
C ALA A 50 -7.38 -3.07 5.02
N LEU A 51 -8.58 -3.34 4.49
CA LEU A 51 -9.74 -2.47 4.66
C LEU A 51 -10.30 -2.46 6.09
N ALA A 52 -9.96 -3.41 6.94
CA ALA A 52 -10.40 -3.45 8.34
C ALA A 52 -9.43 -2.73 9.30
N TRP A 53 -8.29 -2.24 8.83
CA TRP A 53 -7.30 -1.59 9.68
C TRP A 53 -7.75 -0.24 10.23
N GLU A 54 -7.36 0.03 11.47
CA GLU A 54 -7.49 1.34 12.11
C GLU A 54 -6.53 2.33 11.43
N MET A 55 -7.09 3.18 10.57
CA MET A 55 -6.35 4.07 9.70
C MET A 55 -7.24 5.21 9.25
N ASN A 56 -6.72 6.45 9.26
CA ASN A 56 -7.47 7.60 8.75
C ASN A 56 -7.82 7.42 7.26
N GLU A 57 -8.95 7.98 6.82
CA GLU A 57 -9.47 7.77 5.46
C GLU A 57 -8.50 8.24 4.38
N GLY A 58 -7.83 9.38 4.60
CA GLY A 58 -6.89 9.95 3.63
C GLY A 58 -5.67 9.03 3.38
N ARG A 59 -5.10 8.47 4.43
CA ARG A 59 -4.01 7.48 4.35
C ARG A 59 -4.48 6.21 3.66
N ARG A 60 -5.65 5.70 4.02
CA ARG A 60 -6.24 4.50 3.42
C ARG A 60 -6.44 4.67 1.92
N ARG A 61 -6.98 5.81 1.49
CA ARG A 61 -7.16 6.14 0.06
C ARG A 61 -5.83 6.16 -0.70
N LYS A 62 -4.80 6.78 -0.12
CA LYS A 62 -3.45 6.80 -0.72
C LYS A 62 -2.83 5.42 -0.83
N LEU A 63 -2.91 4.63 0.24
CA LEU A 63 -2.41 3.26 0.31
C LEU A 63 -3.10 2.36 -0.74
N MET A 64 -4.43 2.40 -0.80
CA MET A 64 -5.21 1.50 -1.66
C MET A 64 -5.27 1.94 -3.12
N TRP A 65 -4.98 3.22 -3.44
CA TRP A 65 -5.20 3.75 -4.79
C TRP A 65 -4.22 4.86 -5.19
N ASP A 66 -4.24 6.04 -4.54
CA ASP A 66 -3.62 7.24 -5.12
C ASP A 66 -2.11 7.08 -5.36
N ASN A 67 -1.40 6.38 -4.48
CA ASN A 67 0.04 6.16 -4.62
C ASN A 67 0.34 5.21 -5.78
N ALA A 68 -0.45 4.15 -5.98
CA ALA A 68 -0.31 3.24 -7.11
C ALA A 68 -0.60 3.97 -8.44
N VAL A 69 -1.67 4.78 -8.50
CA VAL A 69 -1.95 5.62 -9.67
C VAL A 69 -0.78 6.56 -9.95
N ARG A 70 -0.19 7.22 -8.93
CA ARG A 70 0.96 8.11 -9.13
C ARG A 70 2.22 7.39 -9.59
N LEU A 71 2.42 6.14 -9.19
CA LEU A 71 3.52 5.31 -9.65
C LEU A 71 3.30 4.89 -11.11
N TYR A 72 2.14 4.31 -11.42
CA TYR A 72 1.85 3.69 -12.71
C TYR A 72 1.35 4.65 -13.80
N ALA A 73 0.80 5.81 -13.46
CA ALA A 73 0.49 6.85 -14.45
C ALA A 73 1.75 7.32 -15.21
N ARG A 74 2.93 7.15 -14.61
CA ARG A 74 4.20 7.39 -15.32
C ARG A 74 4.65 6.26 -16.24
N ALA A 75 4.03 5.08 -16.13
CA ALA A 75 4.30 3.95 -17.01
C ALA A 75 3.55 4.04 -18.35
N GLY A 76 2.79 5.13 -18.60
CA GLY A 76 2.11 5.37 -19.89
C GLY A 76 0.74 4.69 -20.03
N LEU A 77 0.07 4.38 -18.92
CA LEU A 77 -1.34 4.02 -18.92
C LEU A 77 -2.17 5.31 -19.01
N GLU A 78 -2.27 5.87 -20.22
CA GLU A 78 -3.33 6.82 -20.60
C GLU A 78 -4.52 6.07 -21.20
#